data_AF-A0A9D1QG36-F1
#
_entry.id   AF-A0A9D1QG36-F1
#
_cell.length_a   1.000
_cell.length_b   1.000
_cell.length_c   1.000
_cell.angle_alpha   90.00
_cell.angle_beta   90.00
_cell.angle_gamma   90.00
#
_symmetry.space_group_name_H-M   'P 1'
#
loop_
_entity.id
_entity.type
_entity.pdbx_description
1 polymer ?
#
loop_
_entity_poly.entity_id
_entity_poly.type
_entity_poly.pdbx_seq_one_letter_code
_entity_poly.pdbx_strand_id
1 'polypeptide(L)'
;MIFANGDCYITYQQEGLISDSERARIEEGFLKGTHEYLKGLQTTEHTLTFLYSPVKVMEAHNTIEPGDLVIEEVRTFLSRMEVAA
;
A
#
# COMPACT_ATOMS: atom_id res chain seq x y z
N MET A 1 -0.75 -11.55 -1.20
CA MET A 1 0.70 -11.37 -1.50
C MET A 1 1.01 -9.90 -1.64
N ILE A 2 2.02 -9.40 -0.94
CA ILE A 2 2.52 -8.02 -1.07
C ILE A 2 3.88 -8.05 -1.76
N PHE A 3 4.11 -7.17 -2.73
CA PHE A 3 5.37 -7.08 -3.46
C PHE A 3 5.62 -5.67 -4.01
N ALA A 4 6.89 -5.33 -4.21
CA ALA A 4 7.28 -4.12 -4.93
C ALA A 4 6.95 -4.28 -6.43
N ASN A 5 6.27 -3.29 -6.98
CA ASN A 5 5.85 -3.25 -8.38
C ASN A 5 6.54 -2.09 -9.10
N GLY A 6 7.81 -2.30 -9.45
CA GLY A 6 8.71 -1.23 -9.88
C GLY A 6 9.13 -0.34 -8.72
N ASP A 7 9.69 0.83 -9.04
CA ASP A 7 10.41 1.64 -8.04
C ASP A 7 9.48 2.42 -7.11
N CYS A 8 8.28 2.79 -7.57
CA CYS A 8 7.40 3.72 -6.85
C CYS A 8 6.11 3.09 -6.34
N TYR A 9 5.91 1.78 -6.53
CA TYR A 9 4.65 1.13 -6.18
C TYR A 9 4.85 -0.12 -5.34
N ILE A 10 3.95 -0.33 -4.39
CA ILE A 10 3.76 -1.59 -3.67
C ILE A 10 2.37 -2.12 -4.00
N THR A 11 2.28 -3.38 -4.41
CA THR A 11 1.00 -4.01 -4.75
C THR A 11 0.68 -5.09 -3.72
N TYR A 12 -0.52 -5.04 -3.16
CA TYR A 12 -1.18 -6.18 -2.54
C TYR A 12 -2.10 -6.84 -3.56
N GLN A 13 -1.92 -8.15 -3.77
CA GLN A 13 -2.74 -8.98 -4.63
C GLN A 13 -3.32 -10.13 -3.81
N GLN A 14 -4.62 -10.37 -3.94
CA GLN A 14 -5.29 -11.54 -3.37
C GLN A 14 -5.88 -12.43 -4.47
N GLU A 15 -6.05 -13.72 -4.17
CA GLU A 15 -6.63 -14.69 -5.12
C GLU A 15 -8.13 -14.43 -5.35
N GLY A 16 -8.84 -14.05 -4.28
CA GLY A 16 -10.27 -13.74 -4.34
C GLY A 16 -10.58 -12.36 -4.93
N LEU A 17 -11.86 -12.12 -5.23
CA LEU A 17 -12.34 -10.80 -5.58
C LEU A 17 -12.36 -9.90 -4.33
N ILE A 18 -11.83 -8.69 -4.43
CA ILE A 18 -12.07 -7.63 -3.46
C ILE A 18 -13.46 -7.07 -3.75
N SER A 19 -14.39 -7.25 -2.83
CA SER A 19 -15.78 -6.81 -3.02
C SER A 19 -15.87 -5.27 -3.11
N ASP A 20 -16.92 -4.75 -3.75
CA ASP A 20 -17.14 -3.29 -3.87
C ASP A 20 -17.17 -2.58 -2.51
N SER A 21 -17.81 -3.20 -1.52
CA SER A 21 -17.91 -2.64 -0.16
C SER A 21 -16.54 -2.64 0.54
N GLU A 22 -15.75 -3.69 0.34
CA GLU A 22 -14.39 -3.77 0.87
C GLU A 22 -13.48 -2.72 0.22
N ARG A 23 -13.55 -2.56 -1.11
CA ARG A 23 -12.80 -1.51 -1.83
C ARG A 23 -13.17 -0.11 -1.35
N ALA A 24 -14.47 0.18 -1.24
CA ALA A 24 -14.94 1.47 -0.76
C ALA A 24 -14.44 1.78 0.66
N ARG A 25 -14.47 0.78 1.57
CA ARG A 25 -13.92 0.91 2.93
C ARG A 25 -12.43 1.20 2.92
N ILE A 26 -11.66 0.50 2.08
CA ILE A 26 -10.21 0.68 1.97
C ILE A 26 -9.86 2.05 1.38
N GLU A 27 -10.54 2.47 0.31
CA GLU A 27 -10.34 3.79 -0.29
C GLU A 27 -10.68 4.92 0.68
N GLU A 28 -11.81 4.82 1.39
CA GLU A 28 -12.19 5.78 2.41
C GLU A 28 -11.18 5.81 3.58
N GLY A 29 -10.74 4.64 4.03
CA GLY A 29 -9.72 4.51 5.07
C GLY A 29 -8.38 5.10 4.64
N PHE A 30 -8.00 4.94 3.37
CA PHE A 30 -6.80 5.56 2.81
C PHE A 30 -6.93 7.08 2.77
N LEU A 31 -8.06 7.62 2.31
CA LEU A 31 -8.30 9.06 2.23
C LEU A 31 -8.32 9.76 3.60
N LYS A 32 -8.84 9.09 4.64
CA LYS A 32 -8.91 9.62 6.00
C LYS A 32 -7.64 9.37 6.81
N GLY A 33 -6.83 8.40 6.42
CA GLY A 33 -5.59 8.03 7.08
C GLY A 33 -4.48 9.07 6.88
N THR A 34 -3.56 9.14 7.84
CA THR A 34 -2.27 9.79 7.64
C THR A 34 -1.26 8.73 7.23
N HIS A 35 -0.57 8.97 6.12
CA HIS A 35 0.48 8.11 5.59
C HIS A 35 1.78 8.87 5.56
N GLU A 36 2.87 8.21 5.91
CA GLU A 36 4.19 8.80 5.97
C GLU A 36 4.80 8.86 4.58
N TYR A 37 4.75 7.74 3.83
CA TYR A 37 5.35 7.63 2.51
C TYR A 37 4.34 7.36 1.40
N LEU A 38 3.16 6.80 1.71
CA LEU A 38 2.12 6.54 0.72
C LEU A 38 1.45 7.84 0.25
N LYS A 39 1.23 7.95 -1.07
CA LYS A 39 0.69 9.14 -1.73
C LYS A 39 -0.60 8.88 -2.50
N GLY A 40 -0.85 7.63 -2.86
CA GLY A 40 -2.00 7.27 -3.65
C GLY A 40 -2.30 5.78 -3.56
N LEU A 41 -3.54 5.45 -3.87
CA LEU A 41 -4.05 4.10 -3.92
C LEU A 41 -4.85 3.93 -5.20
N GLN A 42 -4.58 2.86 -5.94
CA GLN A 42 -5.36 2.41 -7.08
C GLN A 42 -5.88 1.01 -6.78
N THR A 43 -7.17 0.78 -7.00
CA THR A 43 -7.82 -0.49 -6.71
C THR A 43 -8.30 -1.16 -8.00
N THR A 44 -8.27 -2.49 -8.02
CA THR A 44 -8.93 -3.32 -9.04
C THR A 44 -9.78 -4.37 -8.34
N GLU A 45 -10.35 -5.32 -9.07
CA GLU A 45 -11.08 -6.45 -8.47
C GLU A 45 -10.17 -7.43 -7.74
N HIS A 46 -8.85 -7.36 -7.93
CA HIS A 46 -7.90 -8.32 -7.36
C HIS A 46 -6.69 -7.67 -6.66
N THR A 47 -6.50 -6.37 -6.84
CA THR A 47 -5.29 -5.68 -6.38
C THR A 47 -5.57 -4.35 -5.71
N LEU A 48 -4.67 -4.01 -4.78
CA LEU A 48 -4.52 -2.69 -4.19
C LEU A 48 -3.08 -2.24 -4.46
N THR A 49 -2.91 -1.21 -5.28
CA THR A 49 -1.59 -0.69 -5.66
C THR A 49 -1.37 0.67 -5.03
N PHE A 50 -0.36 0.75 -4.17
CA PHE A 50 0.00 1.93 -3.41
C PHE A 50 1.17 2.66 -4.07
N LEU A 51 0.98 3.94 -4.37
CA LEU A 51 2.05 4.83 -4.82
C LEU A 51 2.79 5.40 -3.61
N TYR A 52 4.12 5.43 -3.65
CA TYR A 52 4.94 6.05 -2.60
C TYR A 52 6.06 6.91 -3.19
N SER A 53 6.86 7.53 -2.32
CA SER A 53 7.99 8.39 -2.71
C SER A 53 9.34 7.76 -2.32
N PRO A 54 10.01 7.01 -3.21
CA PRO A 54 11.26 6.33 -2.88
C PRO A 54 12.32 7.27 -2.34
N VAL A 55 12.50 8.42 -2.97
CA VAL A 55 13.46 9.45 -2.55
C VAL A 55 13.24 9.88 -1.10
N LYS A 56 11.98 10.08 -0.67
CA LYS A 56 11.71 10.49 0.72
C LYS A 56 12.09 9.39 1.72
N VAL A 57 11.83 8.14 1.37
CA VAL A 57 12.18 6.98 2.22
C VAL A 57 13.70 6.84 2.28
N MET A 58 14.38 6.92 1.13
CA MET A 58 15.84 6.84 1.03
C MET A 58 16.53 7.94 1.84
N GLU A 59 16.06 9.18 1.73
CA GLU A 59 16.59 10.32 2.50
C GLU A 59 16.34 10.17 4.01
N ALA A 60 15.16 9.68 4.42
CA ALA A 60 14.80 9.53 5.82
C ALA A 60 15.53 8.38 6.52
N HIS A 61 15.76 7.27 5.82
CA HIS A 61 16.31 6.03 6.40
C HIS A 61 17.72 5.70 5.94
N ASN A 62 18.33 6.50 5.07
CA ASN A 62 19.64 6.25 4.46
C ASN A 62 19.73 4.82 3.85
N THR A 63 18.73 4.47 3.04
CA THR A 63 18.60 3.16 2.40
C THR A 63 18.67 3.26 0.87
N ILE A 64 19.09 2.18 0.21
CA ILE A 64 18.97 2.00 -1.24
C ILE A 64 17.79 1.08 -1.64
N GLU A 65 17.15 0.46 -0.65
CA GLU A 65 16.01 -0.45 -0.80
C GLU A 65 14.80 0.13 -0.04
N PRO A 66 14.15 1.18 -0.57
CA PRO A 66 13.02 1.82 0.12
C PRO A 66 11.75 0.97 0.10
N GLY A 67 11.65 0.01 -0.82
CA GLY A 67 10.48 -0.86 -0.97
C GLY A 67 10.16 -1.67 0.29
N ASP A 68 11.17 -2.23 0.94
CA ASP A 68 10.99 -3.07 2.14
C ASP A 68 10.38 -2.30 3.30
N LEU A 69 10.81 -1.05 3.50
CA LEU A 69 10.26 -0.18 4.55
C LEU A 69 8.81 0.20 4.25
N VAL A 70 8.48 0.45 2.99
CA VAL A 70 7.13 0.84 2.58
C VAL A 70 6.18 -0.36 2.58
N ILE A 71 6.67 -1.57 2.33
CA ILE A 71 5.89 -2.80 2.50
C ILE A 71 5.34 -2.91 3.92
N GLU A 72 6.12 -2.54 4.94
CA GLU A 72 5.66 -2.55 6.33
C GLU A 72 4.59 -1.49 6.63
N GLU A 73 4.66 -0.31 6.00
CA GLU A 73 3.59 0.69 6.06
C GLU A 73 2.31 0.17 5.40
N VAL A 74 2.42 -0.47 4.23
CA VAL A 74 1.29 -1.10 3.53
C VAL A 74 0.67 -2.22 4.39
N ARG A 75 1.48 -3.10 5.00
CA ARG A 75 0.99 -4.13 5.93
C ARG A 75 0.23 -3.52 7.10
N THR A 76 0.77 -2.46 7.70
CA THR A 76 0.14 -1.76 8.81
C THR A 76 -1.21 -1.17 8.39
N PHE A 77 -1.27 -0.54 7.22
CA PHE A 77 -2.51 -0.01 6.67
C PHE A 77 -3.55 -1.11 6.42
N LEU A 78 -3.18 -2.20 5.75
CA LEU A 78 -4.07 -3.32 5.44
C LEU A 78 -4.58 -4.01 6.70
N SER A 79 -3.72 -4.18 7.72
CA SER A 79 -4.12 -4.73 9.02
C SER A 79 -5.18 -3.87 9.72
N ARG A 80 -5.04 -2.53 9.68
CA ARG A 80 -6.07 -1.61 10.22
C ARG A 80 -7.40 -1.69 9.46
N MET A 81 -7.34 -1.99 8.17
CA MET A 81 -8.52 -2.19 7.32
C MET A 81 -9.09 -3.60 7.42
N GLU A 82 -8.52 -4.46 8.28
CA GLU A 82 -8.93 -5.85 8.45
C GLU A 82 -8.85 -6.66 7.14
N VAL A 83 -7.89 -6.32 6.28
CA VAL A 83 -7.55 -7.10 5.08
C VAL A 83 -6.50 -8.13 5.48
N ALA A 84 -6.77 -9.41 5.20
CA ALA A 84 -5.86 -10.50 5.54
C ALA A 84 -4.63 -10.49 4.62
N ALA A 85 -3.58 -9.78 5.02
CA ALA A 85 -2.38 -9.52 4.21
C ALA A 85 -1.12 -10.29 4.64
#